data_AF-A0A3L7VRR0-F1
#
_entry.id   AF-A0A3L7VRR0-F1
#
_cell.length_a   1.000
_cell.length_b   1.000
_cell.length_c   1.000
_cell.angle_alpha   90.00
_cell.angle_beta   90.00
_cell.angle_gamma   90.00
#
_symmetry.space_group_name_H-M   'P 1'
#
loop_
_entity.id
_entity.type
_entity.pdbx_description
1 polymer ?
#
loop_
_entity_poly.entity_id
_entity_poly.type
_entity_poly.pdbx_seq_one_letter_code
_entity_poly.pdbx_strand_id
1 'polypeptide(L)'
;MSHMTLPADHPAPHALAQIIQQGGITTFPEVVTLSDVVTRCGIPLAWLLHQIANDALPGSCLGGTRMWRCQRQTFFEWVKEHANEHPYQLAGAQRSDPPHPATPRARNDYRGRPTLSH
;
A
#
# COMPACT_ATOMS: atom_id res chain seq x y z
N MET A 1 -18.10 12.93 15.46
CA MET A 1 -17.52 12.71 14.12
C MET A 1 -16.93 11.31 14.12
N SER A 2 -17.60 10.35 13.50
CA SER A 2 -17.19 8.94 13.55
C SER A 2 -15.91 8.74 12.74
N HIS A 3 -14.83 8.34 13.41
CA HIS A 3 -13.63 7.83 12.75
C HIS A 3 -14.04 6.63 11.89
N MET A 4 -14.06 6.81 10.57
CA MET A 4 -14.11 5.69 9.65
C MET A 4 -12.73 5.03 9.70
N THR A 5 -12.57 4.03 10.58
CA THR A 5 -11.43 3.15 10.56
C THR A 5 -11.45 2.40 9.23
N LEU A 6 -10.66 2.88 8.27
CA LEU A 6 -10.42 2.14 7.03
C LEU A 6 -9.81 0.78 7.42
N PRO A 7 -10.25 -0.33 6.79
CA PRO A 7 -9.62 -1.62 7.01
C PRO A 7 -8.12 -1.49 6.69
N ALA A 8 -7.28 -2.02 7.58
CA ALA A 8 -5.82 -1.99 7.44
C ALA A 8 -5.33 -2.79 6.22
N ASP A 9 -6.20 -3.60 5.61
CA ASP A 9 -5.95 -4.38 4.42
C ASP A 9 -6.43 -3.62 3.17
N HIS A 10 -5.53 -3.42 2.21
CA HIS A 10 -5.85 -2.78 0.93
C HIS A 10 -6.81 -3.69 0.15
N PRO A 11 -8.04 -3.26 -0.22
CA PRO A 11 -9.00 -4.15 -0.89
C PRO A 11 -8.64 -4.47 -2.35
N ALA A 12 -7.66 -3.78 -2.94
CA ALA A 12 -7.21 -3.97 -4.32
C ALA A 12 -6.66 -5.39 -4.64
N PRO A 13 -5.74 -5.99 -3.85
CA PRO A 13 -5.28 -7.37 -4.07
C PRO A 13 -6.42 -8.41 -3.96
N HIS A 14 -7.34 -8.24 -3.01
CA HIS A 14 -8.50 -9.11 -2.88
C HIS A 14 -9.45 -8.98 -4.09
N ALA A 15 -9.67 -7.75 -4.56
CA ALA A 15 -10.46 -7.49 -5.76
C ALA A 15 -9.83 -8.12 -7.01
N LEU A 16 -8.50 -8.02 -7.16
CA LEU A 16 -7.79 -8.62 -8.28
C LEU A 16 -7.94 -10.16 -8.27
N ALA A 17 -7.79 -10.80 -7.10
CA ALA A 17 -7.97 -12.23 -6.96
C ALA A 17 -9.40 -12.69 -7.30
N GLN A 18 -10.42 -11.94 -6.86
CA GLN A 18 -11.83 -12.17 -7.21
C GLN A 18 -12.06 -12.09 -8.73
N ILE A 19 -11.52 -11.05 -9.39
CA ILE A 19 -11.69 -10.87 -10.84
C ILE A 19 -11.04 -12.03 -11.60
N ILE A 20 -9.84 -12.46 -11.19
CA ILE A 20 -9.15 -13.60 -11.81
C ILE A 20 -9.97 -14.89 -11.62
N GLN A 21 -10.48 -15.15 -10.41
CA GLN A 21 -11.31 -16.33 -10.12
C GLN A 21 -12.62 -16.36 -10.93
N GLN A 22 -13.21 -15.20 -11.21
CA GLN A 22 -14.44 -15.09 -12.00
C GLN A 22 -14.21 -15.28 -13.52
N GLY A 23 -12.98 -15.48 -13.99
CA GLY A 23 -12.65 -15.64 -15.42
C GLY A 23 -12.04 -14.39 -16.06
N GLY A 24 -11.65 -13.38 -15.27
CA GLY A 24 -10.98 -12.17 -15.72
C GLY A 24 -11.93 -11.02 -16.08
N ILE A 25 -11.40 -9.96 -16.69
CA ILE A 25 -12.14 -8.72 -16.99
C ILE A 25 -13.30 -8.88 -17.97
N THR A 26 -13.34 -9.97 -18.72
CA THR A 26 -14.35 -10.23 -19.75
C THR A 26 -15.72 -10.55 -19.16
N THR A 27 -15.78 -10.93 -17.88
CA THR A 27 -17.04 -11.18 -17.16
C THR A 27 -17.71 -9.90 -16.66
N PHE A 28 -16.98 -8.79 -16.69
CA PHE A 28 -17.48 -7.46 -16.34
C PHE A 28 -18.08 -6.75 -17.55
N PRO A 29 -19.14 -5.94 -17.34
CA PRO A 29 -19.66 -5.07 -18.38
C PRO A 29 -18.58 -4.11 -18.89
N GLU A 30 -18.72 -3.61 -20.12
CA GLU A 30 -17.76 -2.67 -20.72
C GLU A 30 -17.55 -1.41 -19.86
N VAL A 31 -18.63 -0.96 -19.22
CA VAL A 31 -18.64 0.12 -18.23
C VAL A 31 -18.98 -0.47 -16.87
N VAL A 32 -18.06 -0.34 -15.92
CA VAL A 32 -18.25 -0.75 -14.53
C VAL A 32 -18.80 0.38 -13.67
N THR A 33 -19.70 0.03 -12.75
CA THR A 33 -20.29 0.95 -11.78
C THR A 33 -19.85 0.61 -10.36
N LEU A 34 -20.10 1.51 -9.40
CA LEU A 34 -19.84 1.23 -7.98
C LEU A 34 -20.53 -0.06 -7.52
N SER A 35 -21.78 -0.29 -7.97
CA SER A 35 -22.52 -1.49 -7.62
C SER A 35 -21.85 -2.76 -8.14
N ASP A 36 -21.34 -2.75 -9.39
CA ASP A 36 -20.60 -3.88 -9.95
C ASP A 36 -19.34 -4.17 -9.15
N VAL A 37 -18.59 -3.13 -8.79
CA VAL A 37 -17.33 -3.27 -8.05
C VAL A 37 -17.57 -3.79 -6.63
N VAL A 38 -18.60 -3.30 -5.94
CA VAL A 38 -18.95 -3.76 -4.59
C VAL A 38 -19.43 -5.20 -4.59
N THR A 39 -20.29 -5.57 -5.54
CA THR A 39 -20.92 -6.90 -5.59
C THR A 39 -20.02 -7.98 -6.17
N ARG A 40 -19.24 -7.66 -7.22
CA ARG A 40 -18.42 -8.65 -7.95
C ARG A 40 -16.99 -8.68 -7.47
N CYS A 41 -16.40 -7.53 -7.14
CA CYS A 41 -15.01 -7.44 -6.68
C CYS A 41 -14.89 -7.45 -5.16
N GLY A 42 -15.99 -7.26 -4.43
CA GLY A 42 -16.00 -7.22 -2.96
C GLY A 42 -15.31 -5.98 -2.36
N ILE A 43 -15.10 -4.92 -3.14
CA ILE A 43 -14.47 -3.69 -2.63
C ILE A 43 -15.48 -2.92 -1.79
N PRO A 44 -15.14 -2.48 -0.57
CA PRO A 44 -16.04 -1.70 0.25
C PRO A 44 -16.44 -0.39 -0.42
N LEU A 45 -17.75 -0.08 -0.45
CA LEU A 45 -18.25 1.18 -1.01
C LEU A 45 -17.61 2.41 -0.34
N ALA A 46 -17.38 2.36 0.97
CA ALA A 46 -16.73 3.45 1.70
C ALA A 46 -15.31 3.74 1.20
N TRP A 47 -14.57 2.69 0.81
CA TRP A 47 -13.22 2.84 0.26
C TRP A 47 -13.27 3.46 -1.14
N LEU A 48 -14.20 3.01 -2.00
CA LEU A 48 -14.39 3.60 -3.33
C LEU A 48 -14.80 5.08 -3.25
N LEU A 49 -15.72 5.42 -2.34
CA LEU A 49 -16.13 6.81 -2.11
C LEU A 49 -14.97 7.67 -1.62
N HIS A 50 -14.07 7.12 -0.79
CA HIS A 50 -12.85 7.80 -0.38
C HIS A 50 -11.92 8.06 -1.58
N GLN A 51 -11.72 7.08 -2.45
CA GLN A 51 -10.89 7.26 -3.66
C GLN A 51 -11.51 8.28 -4.62
N ILE A 52 -12.84 8.30 -4.78
CA ILE A 52 -13.54 9.33 -5.56
C ILE A 52 -13.37 10.72 -4.95
N ALA A 53 -13.48 10.84 -3.62
CA ALA A 53 -13.34 12.12 -2.94
C ALA A 53 -11.92 12.71 -3.05
N ASN A 54 -10.91 11.86 -3.26
CA ASN A 54 -9.51 12.26 -3.45
C ASN A 54 -9.10 12.32 -4.93
N ASP A 55 -10.04 12.19 -5.88
CA ASP A 55 -9.77 12.16 -7.33
C ASP A 55 -8.78 11.04 -7.76
N ALA A 56 -8.66 9.99 -6.93
CA ALA A 56 -7.74 8.88 -7.14
C ALA A 56 -8.37 7.70 -7.90
N LEU A 57 -9.70 7.64 -8.00
CA LEU A 57 -10.42 6.60 -8.72
C LEU A 57 -10.68 7.02 -10.18
N PRO A 58 -10.15 6.30 -11.20
CA PRO A 58 -10.35 6.67 -12.59
C PRO A 58 -11.80 6.50 -13.00
N GLY A 59 -12.39 7.50 -13.66
CA GLY A 59 -13.76 7.43 -14.15
C GLY A 59 -14.45 8.78 -14.06
N SER A 60 -15.78 8.77 -14.16
CA SER A 60 -16.59 9.99 -14.09
C SER A 60 -17.82 9.78 -13.23
N CYS A 61 -18.11 10.77 -12.39
CA CYS A 61 -19.34 10.84 -11.60
C CYS A 61 -20.41 11.60 -12.37
N LEU A 62 -21.45 10.91 -12.85
CA LEU A 62 -22.56 11.55 -13.56
C LEU A 62 -23.64 11.96 -12.56
N GLY A 63 -23.67 13.23 -12.14
CA GLY A 63 -24.75 13.73 -11.26
C GLY A 63 -24.58 13.39 -9.77
N GLY A 64 -23.36 13.07 -9.33
CA GLY A 64 -23.00 12.87 -7.92
C GLY A 64 -22.15 11.63 -7.67
N THR A 65 -21.58 11.53 -6.47
CA THR A 65 -20.65 10.45 -6.05
C THR A 65 -21.25 9.04 -6.07
N ARG A 66 -22.57 8.91 -6.19
CA ARG A 66 -23.28 7.61 -6.27
C ARG A 66 -23.41 7.06 -7.69
N MET A 67 -23.12 7.87 -8.72
CA MET A 67 -23.24 7.49 -10.13
C MET A 67 -21.86 7.55 -10.80
N TRP A 68 -20.88 6.92 -10.18
CA TRP A 68 -19.56 6.73 -10.78
C TRP A 68 -19.59 5.61 -11.83
N ARG A 69 -18.92 5.86 -12.95
CA ARG A 69 -18.73 4.93 -14.06
C ARG A 69 -17.30 4.98 -14.55
N CYS A 70 -16.74 3.83 -14.89
CA CYS A 70 -15.42 3.71 -15.49
C CYS A 70 -15.41 2.62 -16.55
N GLN A 71 -14.51 2.72 -17.53
CA GLN A 71 -14.28 1.64 -18.46
C GLN A 71 -13.64 0.46 -17.74
N ARG A 72 -14.08 -0.76 -18.05
CA ARG A 72 -13.58 -1.98 -17.38
C ARG A 72 -12.06 -2.15 -17.45
N GLN A 73 -11.45 -1.77 -18.58
CA GLN A 73 -10.00 -1.90 -18.79
C GLN A 73 -9.26 -0.96 -17.86
N THR A 74 -9.63 0.32 -17.89
CA THR A 74 -9.04 1.36 -17.04
C THR A 74 -9.18 1.03 -15.56
N PHE A 75 -10.37 0.58 -15.12
CA PHE A 75 -10.56 0.17 -13.73
C PHE A 75 -9.67 -1.01 -13.35
N PHE A 76 -9.53 -2.00 -14.23
CA PHE A 76 -8.72 -3.18 -13.94
C PHE A 76 -7.22 -2.90 -13.91
N GLU A 77 -6.73 -2.06 -14.83
CA GLU A 77 -5.34 -1.57 -14.80
C GLU A 77 -5.06 -0.85 -13.49
N TRP A 78 -5.95 0.05 -13.08
CA TRP A 78 -5.83 0.75 -11.80
C TRP A 78 -5.83 -0.20 -10.59
N VAL A 79 -6.72 -1.21 -10.57
CA VAL A 79 -6.72 -2.24 -9.51
C VAL A 79 -5.41 -3.02 -9.49
N LYS A 80 -4.85 -3.35 -10.66
CA LYS A 80 -3.53 -4.01 -10.76
C LYS A 80 -2.42 -3.13 -10.23
N GLU A 81 -2.39 -1.86 -10.59
CA GLU A 81 -1.40 -0.89 -10.11
C GLU A 81 -1.49 -0.77 -8.58
N HIS A 82 -2.68 -0.53 -8.04
CA HIS A 82 -2.90 -0.44 -6.58
C HIS A 82 -2.63 -1.74 -5.83
N ALA A 83 -2.87 -2.91 -6.43
CA ALA A 83 -2.46 -4.19 -5.87
C ALA A 83 -0.93 -4.36 -5.88
N ASN A 84 -0.24 -3.77 -6.85
CA ASN A 84 1.20 -3.88 -7.05
C ASN A 84 2.01 -2.72 -6.42
N GLU A 85 1.38 -1.71 -5.83
CA GLU A 85 2.07 -0.70 -5.02
C GLU A 85 2.44 -1.21 -3.60
N HIS A 86 1.97 -2.41 -3.23
CA HIS A 86 2.25 -3.03 -1.93
C HIS A 86 3.54 -3.88 -1.75
N PRO A 87 4.49 -4.04 -2.70
CA PRO A 87 5.79 -4.63 -2.37
C PRO A 87 6.79 -3.62 -1.78
N TYR A 88 6.51 -2.31 -1.77
CA TYR A 88 7.51 -1.31 -1.36
C TYR A 88 7.44 -0.81 0.09
N GLN A 89 6.35 -1.05 0.83
CA GLN A 89 6.31 -0.67 2.26
C GLN A 89 7.00 -1.66 3.21
N LEU A 90 7.32 -2.88 2.77
CA LEU A 90 8.16 -3.81 3.53
C LEU A 90 9.67 -3.61 3.28
N ALA A 91 10.07 -2.84 2.25
CA ALA A 91 11.47 -2.55 1.97
C ALA A 91 11.98 -1.21 2.55
N GLY A 92 11.08 -0.38 3.10
CA GLY A 92 11.41 0.95 3.62
C GLY A 92 11.65 1.07 5.13
N ALA A 93 11.27 0.05 5.92
CA ALA A 93 11.35 0.09 7.39
C ALA A 93 12.46 -0.80 7.97
N GLN A 94 13.56 -1.00 7.25
CA GLN A 94 14.80 -1.53 7.82
C GLN A 94 16.02 -0.69 7.40
N ARG A 95 15.90 0.64 7.47
CA ARG A 95 17.06 1.51 7.72
C ARG A 95 17.16 1.77 9.21
N SER A 96 17.62 0.78 9.94
CA SER A 96 18.24 0.99 11.24
C SER A 96 19.53 0.20 11.24
N ASP A 97 20.59 0.93 10.90
CA ASP A 97 21.96 0.64 11.33
C ASP A 97 21.94 0.29 12.83
N PRO A 98 22.57 -0.84 13.23
CA PRO A 98 23.66 -0.67 14.19
C PRO A 98 24.77 -1.73 14.04
N PRO A 99 25.90 -1.61 14.77
CA PRO A 99 26.58 -0.39 15.19
C PRO A 99 27.94 -0.27 14.49
N HIS A 100 28.39 0.97 14.32
CA HIS A 100 29.78 1.31 14.09
C HIS A 100 30.69 0.49 15.04
N PRO A 101 31.67 -0.31 14.57
CA PRO A 101 32.71 -0.78 15.47
C PRO A 101 33.44 0.46 15.98
N ALA A 102 33.28 0.72 17.28
CA ALA A 102 33.98 1.78 17.98
C ALA A 102 35.48 1.65 17.65
N THR A 103 35.98 2.57 16.84
CA THR A 103 37.39 2.66 16.50
C THR A 103 38.14 2.99 17.79
N PRO A 104 39.03 2.15 18.32
CA PRO A 104 39.93 2.59 19.37
C PRO A 104 41.01 3.44 18.69
N ARG A 105 40.80 4.75 18.59
CA ARG A 105 41.88 5.68 18.21
C ARG A 105 42.46 6.37 19.43
N ALA A 106 43.74 6.05 19.62
CA ALA A 106 44.75 6.73 20.44
C ALA A 106 44.58 6.51 21.94
N ARG A 107 45.64 6.24 22.70
CA ARG A 107 46.88 7.02 22.65
C ARG A 107 48.01 6.29 23.35
N ASN A 108 49.10 6.15 22.61
CA ASN A 108 50.43 5.82 23.10
C ASN A 108 50.88 6.96 24.03
N ASP A 109 51.05 6.70 25.33
CA ASP A 109 51.72 7.62 26.25
C ASP A 109 52.68 6.78 27.13
N TYR A 110 53.90 6.62 26.62
CA TYR A 110 55.06 6.13 27.33
C TYR A 110 55.37 7.06 28.52
N ARG A 111 55.30 6.57 29.77
CA ARG A 111 56.28 6.91 30.81
C ARG A 111 56.18 6.01 32.04
N GLY A 112 57.30 5.39 32.39
CA GLY A 112 57.32 4.21 33.24
C GLY A 112 57.52 4.42 34.74
N ARG A 113 57.55 3.30 35.45
CA ARG A 113 58.48 3.00 36.55
C ARG A 113 58.30 1.53 36.98
N PRO A 114 59.38 0.78 37.19
CA PRO A 114 59.31 -0.52 37.85
C PRO A 114 59.23 -0.30 39.37
N THR A 115 58.52 -1.16 40.11
CA THR A 115 58.87 -1.45 41.50
C THR A 115 58.42 -2.87 41.89
N LEU A 116 59.37 -3.55 42.53
CA LEU A 116 59.33 -4.88 43.13
C LEU A 116 58.37 -4.96 44.35
N SER A 117 58.24 -6.21 44.87
CA SER A 117 57.68 -6.65 46.16
C SER A 117 56.21 -7.09 46.08
N HIS A 118 55.86 -8.32 46.46
CA HIS A 118 56.23 -9.05 47.67
C HIS A 118 56.34 -10.56 47.46
#